data_AF-J9FBG0-F1
#
_entry.id   AF-J9FBG0-F1
#
_cell.length_a   1.000
_cell.length_b   1.000
_cell.length_c   1.000
_cell.angle_alpha   90.00
_cell.angle_beta   90.00
_cell.angle_gamma   90.00
#
_symmetry.space_group_name_H-M   'P 1'
#
loop_
_entity.id
_entity.type
_entity.pdbx_description
1 polymer ?
#
loop_
_entity_poly.entity_id
_entity_poly.type
_entity_poly.pdbx_seq_one_letter_code
_entity_poly.pdbx_strand_id
1 'polypeptide(L)'
;MTSRKRKKMEENMCDNDIQTDISKILLEDCDLDITILLRIRNHLQNSKDKESEVQAVKLKIEQRFIIHLLCQYDAMESEKDKAIFDILCLLERSYQISLRPFFPMVWGKRAKDNYEKLRQLGELLHTKLTTDQVLDYLNPKLVWSTLLKSEQTTSIKIPEKDSSNQFYDARFILRLLATLLDNHAKMNSRKFIAVNGLSLAFAATSFISRSERCVAYLVLRRFLLHLTELDTDSFPEKCLYIYLLQIFKNSIENPIQRLPHVVAHFFARVTKLILHPEDPVYQPVLSFLLLKPNIDVQNVPEIYKLLLSSSTEHYNKERHWCLRLILDSLIEPNDYNILQKRFVSNNFSSF
;
A
#
# COMPACT_ATOMS: atom_id res chain seq x y z
N MET A 1 -39.33 -29.94 -19.64
CA MET A 1 -38.00 -30.40 -20.13
C MET A 1 -37.21 -29.35 -20.94
N THR A 2 -37.83 -28.27 -21.42
CA THR A 2 -37.21 -27.22 -22.24
C THR A 2 -36.34 -26.21 -21.46
N SER A 3 -36.63 -25.97 -20.19
CA SER A 3 -35.88 -25.03 -19.33
C SER A 3 -34.43 -25.47 -19.06
N ARG A 4 -34.19 -26.77 -18.82
CA ARG A 4 -32.84 -27.31 -18.53
C ARG A 4 -31.91 -27.28 -19.75
N LYS A 5 -32.45 -27.47 -20.96
CA LYS A 5 -31.69 -27.37 -22.22
C LYS A 5 -31.31 -25.93 -22.57
N ARG A 6 -32.22 -24.96 -22.36
CA ARG A 6 -31.91 -23.53 -22.53
C ARG A 6 -30.83 -23.06 -21.57
N LYS A 7 -30.94 -23.41 -20.28
CA LYS A 7 -29.95 -23.05 -19.27
C LYS A 7 -28.56 -23.62 -19.57
N LYS A 8 -28.51 -24.87 -20.04
CA LYS A 8 -27.25 -25.53 -20.47
C LYS A 8 -26.67 -24.94 -21.76
N MET A 9 -27.50 -24.42 -22.67
CA MET A 9 -27.04 -23.69 -23.86
C MET A 9 -26.50 -22.30 -23.51
N GLU A 10 -27.16 -21.56 -22.61
CA GLU A 10 -26.70 -20.26 -22.13
C GLU A 10 -25.38 -20.37 -21.33
N GLU A 11 -25.27 -21.40 -20.47
CA GLU A 11 -24.02 -21.72 -19.76
C GLU A 11 -22.90 -22.06 -20.76
N ASN A 12 -23.16 -22.91 -21.76
CA ASN A 12 -22.17 -23.25 -22.79
C ASN A 12 -21.77 -22.06 -23.69
N MET A 13 -22.68 -21.12 -23.98
CA MET A 13 -22.37 -19.91 -24.74
C MET A 13 -21.47 -18.97 -23.92
N CYS A 14 -21.80 -18.75 -22.65
CA CYS A 14 -20.98 -17.93 -21.76
C CYS A 14 -19.57 -18.51 -21.57
N ASP A 15 -19.48 -19.84 -21.39
CA ASP A 15 -18.20 -20.56 -21.24
C ASP A 15 -17.31 -20.49 -22.48
N ASN A 16 -17.92 -20.49 -23.68
CA ASN A 16 -17.22 -20.31 -24.95
C ASN A 16 -16.72 -18.86 -25.10
N ASP A 17 -17.54 -17.87 -24.74
CA ASP A 17 -17.19 -16.45 -24.83
C ASP A 17 -15.94 -16.12 -23.99
N ILE A 18 -15.83 -16.67 -22.79
CA ILE A 18 -14.65 -16.47 -21.92
C ILE A 18 -13.42 -17.17 -22.46
N GLN A 19 -13.57 -18.35 -23.08
CA GLN A 19 -12.44 -19.02 -23.68
C GLN A 19 -11.91 -18.22 -24.88
N THR A 20 -12.80 -17.60 -25.66
CA THR A 20 -12.40 -16.59 -26.66
C THR A 20 -11.74 -15.36 -26.02
N ASP A 21 -12.23 -14.86 -24.91
CA ASP A 21 -11.66 -13.65 -24.29
C ASP A 21 -10.30 -13.93 -23.61
N ILE A 22 -10.13 -15.08 -22.94
CA ILE A 22 -8.83 -15.53 -22.43
C ILE A 22 -7.86 -15.80 -23.58
N SER A 23 -8.30 -16.45 -24.66
CA SER A 23 -7.44 -16.70 -25.82
C SER A 23 -7.07 -15.43 -26.57
N LYS A 24 -7.96 -14.43 -26.67
CA LYS A 24 -7.61 -13.08 -27.18
C LYS A 24 -6.48 -12.45 -26.37
N ILE A 25 -6.56 -12.52 -25.04
CA ILE A 25 -5.50 -12.00 -24.14
C ILE A 25 -4.17 -12.74 -24.33
N LEU A 26 -4.21 -14.03 -24.68
CA LEU A 26 -3.00 -14.84 -24.90
C LEU A 26 -2.40 -14.70 -26.31
N LEU A 27 -3.21 -14.34 -27.31
CA LEU A 27 -2.84 -14.28 -28.72
C LEU A 27 -2.31 -12.90 -29.15
N GLU A 28 -2.69 -11.83 -28.44
CA GLU A 28 -2.29 -10.47 -28.78
C GLU A 28 -1.22 -9.96 -27.80
N ASP A 29 -0.03 -9.61 -28.29
CA ASP A 29 0.95 -8.77 -27.57
C ASP A 29 0.44 -7.31 -27.39
N CYS A 30 -0.86 -7.07 -27.58
CA CYS A 30 -1.52 -5.77 -27.51
C CYS A 30 -1.82 -5.34 -26.06
N ASP A 31 -2.08 -4.04 -25.88
CA ASP A 31 -2.54 -3.49 -24.60
C ASP A 31 -3.91 -4.09 -24.24
N LEU A 32 -4.08 -4.47 -22.97
CA LEU A 32 -5.27 -5.14 -22.49
C LEU A 32 -6.46 -4.17 -22.49
N ASP A 33 -7.50 -4.46 -23.27
CA ASP A 33 -8.73 -3.68 -23.25
C ASP A 33 -9.45 -3.86 -21.91
N ILE A 34 -9.75 -2.73 -21.27
CA ILE A 34 -10.49 -2.66 -20.01
C ILE A 34 -11.86 -3.33 -20.11
N THR A 35 -12.53 -3.28 -21.27
CA THR A 35 -13.86 -3.89 -21.41
C THR A 35 -13.80 -5.41 -21.28
N ILE A 36 -12.75 -6.03 -21.83
CA ILE A 36 -12.49 -7.47 -21.73
C ILE A 36 -12.15 -7.84 -20.29
N LEU A 37 -11.27 -7.07 -19.63
CA LEU A 37 -10.93 -7.28 -18.22
C LEU A 37 -12.17 -7.23 -17.31
N LEU A 38 -13.04 -6.25 -17.51
CA LEU A 38 -14.27 -6.13 -16.72
C LEU A 38 -15.24 -7.29 -16.97
N ARG A 39 -15.37 -7.78 -18.21
CA ARG A 39 -16.17 -8.98 -18.52
C ARG A 39 -15.64 -10.21 -17.80
N ILE A 40 -14.32 -10.44 -17.88
CA ILE A 40 -13.67 -11.57 -17.19
C ILE A 40 -13.87 -11.45 -15.68
N ARG A 41 -13.60 -10.28 -15.09
CA ARG A 41 -13.80 -10.02 -13.65
C ARG A 41 -15.24 -10.33 -13.22
N ASN A 42 -16.23 -9.81 -13.95
CA ASN A 42 -17.64 -10.00 -13.62
C ASN A 42 -18.05 -11.47 -13.74
N HIS A 43 -17.58 -12.16 -14.78
CA HIS A 43 -17.82 -13.59 -14.90
C HIS A 43 -17.21 -14.37 -13.72
N LEU A 44 -15.92 -14.17 -13.45
CA LEU A 44 -15.24 -14.82 -12.33
C LEU A 44 -15.92 -14.54 -10.99
N GLN A 45 -16.43 -13.33 -10.78
CA GLN A 45 -17.16 -12.96 -9.57
C GLN A 45 -18.51 -13.68 -9.45
N ASN A 46 -19.24 -13.86 -10.55
CA ASN A 46 -20.56 -14.51 -10.57
C ASN A 46 -20.47 -16.04 -10.51
N SER A 47 -19.35 -16.60 -10.97
CA SER A 47 -19.11 -18.04 -11.08
C SER A 47 -18.42 -18.67 -9.87
N LYS A 48 -17.90 -17.84 -8.95
CA LYS A 48 -17.07 -18.28 -7.81
C LYS A 48 -17.76 -19.28 -6.87
N ASP A 49 -19.09 -19.28 -6.78
CA ASP A 49 -19.86 -20.10 -5.84
C ASP A 49 -20.31 -21.44 -6.45
N LYS A 50 -20.07 -21.66 -7.75
CA LYS A 50 -20.46 -22.88 -8.46
C LYS A 50 -19.26 -23.79 -8.68
N GLU A 51 -19.22 -24.93 -7.99
CA GLU A 51 -18.08 -25.85 -7.99
C GLU A 51 -17.69 -26.35 -9.39
N SER A 52 -18.66 -26.62 -10.27
CA SER A 52 -18.39 -27.04 -11.65
C SER A 52 -17.68 -25.97 -12.48
N GLU A 53 -18.08 -24.70 -12.31
CA GLU A 53 -17.47 -23.57 -13.02
C GLU A 53 -16.08 -23.25 -12.45
N VAL A 54 -15.90 -23.36 -11.12
CA VAL A 54 -14.59 -23.22 -10.48
C VAL A 54 -13.59 -24.25 -11.01
N GLN A 55 -14.01 -25.51 -11.15
CA GLN A 55 -13.15 -26.56 -11.70
C GLN A 55 -12.82 -26.31 -13.18
N ALA A 56 -13.77 -25.84 -13.98
CA ALA A 56 -13.56 -25.51 -15.39
C ALA A 56 -12.58 -24.34 -15.56
N VAL A 57 -12.73 -23.27 -14.78
CA VAL A 57 -11.83 -22.11 -14.82
C VAL A 57 -10.41 -22.51 -14.39
N LYS A 58 -10.25 -23.34 -13.36
CA LYS A 58 -8.93 -23.86 -12.92
C LYS A 58 -8.18 -24.56 -14.06
N LEU A 59 -8.89 -25.32 -14.90
CA LEU A 59 -8.29 -26.03 -16.04
C LEU A 59 -7.96 -25.09 -17.22
N LYS A 60 -8.68 -23.97 -17.34
CA LYS A 60 -8.52 -22.99 -18.43
C LYS A 60 -7.41 -21.98 -18.17
N ILE A 61 -7.13 -21.64 -16.91
CA ILE A 61 -6.17 -20.58 -16.58
C ILE A 61 -4.74 -21.12 -16.55
N GLU A 62 -3.99 -20.73 -17.58
CA GLU A 62 -2.56 -21.04 -17.70
C GLU A 62 -1.68 -19.99 -16.99
N GLN A 63 -0.46 -20.39 -16.65
CA GLN A 63 0.57 -19.49 -16.10
C GLN A 63 0.80 -18.27 -17.00
N ARG A 64 0.70 -18.44 -18.33
CA ARG A 64 0.90 -17.37 -19.33
C ARG A 64 -0.14 -16.25 -19.18
N PHE A 65 -1.38 -16.57 -18.81
CA PHE A 65 -2.43 -15.58 -18.60
C PHE A 65 -2.08 -14.65 -17.43
N ILE A 66 -1.63 -15.23 -16.31
CA ILE A 66 -1.22 -14.46 -15.13
C ILE A 66 0.00 -13.59 -15.44
N ILE A 67 0.99 -14.12 -16.17
CA ILE A 67 2.16 -13.35 -16.60
C ILE A 67 1.74 -12.14 -17.43
N HIS A 68 0.82 -12.34 -18.39
CA HIS A 68 0.35 -11.25 -19.24
C HIS A 68 -0.38 -10.17 -18.43
N LEU A 69 -1.24 -10.55 -17.48
CA LEU A 69 -1.87 -9.61 -16.54
C LEU A 69 -0.82 -8.79 -15.77
N LEU A 70 0.23 -9.44 -15.25
CA LEU A 70 1.27 -8.76 -14.47
C LEU A 70 2.13 -7.81 -15.31
N CYS A 71 2.38 -8.15 -16.57
CA CYS A 71 3.15 -7.30 -17.48
C CYS A 71 2.40 -6.02 -17.89
N GLN A 72 1.06 -6.06 -17.90
CA GLN A 72 0.20 -4.91 -18.23
C GLN A 72 -0.31 -4.15 -17.00
N TYR A 73 -0.03 -4.67 -15.80
CA TYR A 73 -0.39 -4.06 -14.52
C TYR A 73 0.65 -3.01 -14.14
N ASP A 74 0.26 -1.74 -14.04
CA ASP A 74 1.17 -0.66 -13.60
C ASP A 74 1.10 -0.40 -12.09
N ALA A 75 0.26 -1.16 -11.39
CA ALA A 75 -0.04 -1.02 -9.96
C ALA A 75 -0.60 0.35 -9.58
N MET A 76 -1.27 1.06 -10.49
CA MET A 76 -1.88 2.38 -10.25
C MET A 76 -3.35 2.26 -9.83
N GLU A 77 -3.94 3.36 -9.38
CA GLU A 77 -5.38 3.45 -9.06
C GLU A 77 -6.29 3.52 -10.31
N SER A 78 -5.75 3.18 -11.50
CA SER A 78 -6.51 3.19 -12.76
C SER A 78 -7.59 2.10 -12.76
N GLU A 79 -8.69 2.30 -13.49
CA GLU A 79 -9.75 1.27 -13.56
C GLU A 79 -9.24 -0.05 -14.16
N LYS A 80 -8.28 0.03 -15.12
CA LYS A 80 -7.59 -1.13 -15.70
C LYS A 80 -6.86 -1.92 -14.61
N ASP A 81 -6.02 -1.25 -13.84
CA ASP A 81 -5.24 -1.88 -12.78
C ASP A 81 -6.12 -2.45 -11.67
N LYS A 82 -7.18 -1.74 -11.28
CA LYS A 82 -8.16 -2.26 -10.32
C LYS A 82 -8.81 -3.54 -10.80
N ALA A 83 -9.17 -3.61 -12.09
CA ALA A 83 -9.75 -4.81 -12.67
C ALA A 83 -8.74 -5.97 -12.68
N ILE A 84 -7.48 -5.72 -13.05
CA ILE A 84 -6.41 -6.73 -13.01
C ILE A 84 -6.19 -7.24 -11.58
N PHE A 85 -6.07 -6.32 -10.61
CA PHE A 85 -5.89 -6.66 -9.21
C PHE A 85 -7.03 -7.53 -8.66
N ASP A 86 -8.28 -7.17 -8.98
CA ASP A 86 -9.46 -7.91 -8.56
C ASP A 86 -9.53 -9.31 -9.20
N ILE A 87 -9.16 -9.43 -10.48
CA ILE A 87 -9.02 -10.75 -11.15
C ILE A 87 -7.99 -11.59 -10.41
N LEU A 88 -6.78 -11.08 -10.19
CA LEU A 88 -5.72 -11.82 -9.48
C LEU A 88 -6.17 -12.29 -8.09
N CYS A 89 -6.87 -11.43 -7.34
CA CYS A 89 -7.45 -11.78 -6.05
C CYS A 89 -8.51 -12.89 -6.14
N LEU A 90 -9.38 -12.83 -7.14
CA LEU A 90 -10.39 -13.87 -7.35
C LEU A 90 -9.73 -15.20 -7.68
N LEU A 91 -8.73 -15.20 -8.57
CA LEU A 91 -8.00 -16.40 -8.96
C LEU A 91 -7.35 -17.08 -7.75
N GLU A 92 -6.69 -16.30 -6.89
CA GLU A 92 -6.03 -16.83 -5.70
C GLU A 92 -7.03 -17.31 -4.64
N ARG A 93 -8.05 -16.50 -4.31
CA ARG A 93 -8.94 -16.76 -3.16
C ARG A 93 -10.10 -17.69 -3.47
N SER A 94 -10.77 -17.47 -4.60
CA SER A 94 -11.98 -18.22 -4.97
C SER A 94 -11.63 -19.45 -5.81
N TYR A 95 -10.68 -19.30 -6.73
CA TYR A 95 -10.28 -20.38 -7.64
C TYR A 95 -9.03 -21.12 -7.18
N GLN A 96 -8.45 -20.79 -6.02
CA GLN A 96 -7.30 -21.49 -5.41
C GLN A 96 -6.09 -21.66 -6.35
N ILE A 97 -5.93 -20.75 -7.33
CA ILE A 97 -4.78 -20.74 -8.23
C ILE A 97 -3.61 -20.10 -7.49
N SER A 98 -2.55 -20.87 -7.27
CA SER A 98 -1.39 -20.41 -6.50
C SER A 98 -0.65 -19.30 -7.24
N LEU A 99 -0.54 -18.12 -6.63
CA LEU A 99 0.33 -17.05 -7.11
C LEU A 99 1.77 -17.18 -6.60
N ARG A 100 2.06 -18.13 -5.69
CA ARG A 100 3.39 -18.37 -5.10
C ARG A 100 4.55 -18.48 -6.12
N PRO A 101 4.38 -19.12 -7.30
CA PRO A 101 5.44 -19.20 -8.29
C PRO A 101 5.97 -17.84 -8.76
N PHE A 102 5.13 -16.81 -8.71
CA PHE A 102 5.46 -15.46 -9.16
C PHE A 102 6.10 -14.58 -8.08
N PHE A 103 6.26 -15.08 -6.85
CA PHE A 103 6.85 -14.31 -5.75
C PHE A 103 8.39 -14.34 -5.78
N PRO A 104 9.06 -13.20 -5.51
CA PRO A 104 8.45 -11.89 -5.24
C PRO A 104 7.86 -11.25 -6.50
N MET A 105 6.65 -10.70 -6.32
CA MET A 105 5.80 -10.25 -7.43
C MET A 105 6.30 -8.89 -7.94
N VAL A 106 6.57 -8.81 -9.23
CA VAL A 106 6.94 -7.59 -9.95
C VAL A 106 5.90 -7.31 -11.03
N TRP A 107 5.82 -6.07 -11.50
CA TRP A 107 4.73 -5.65 -12.38
C TRP A 107 5.22 -4.69 -13.47
N GLY A 108 4.32 -4.42 -14.41
CA GLY A 108 4.53 -3.55 -15.56
C GLY A 108 5.44 -4.17 -16.60
N LYS A 109 5.71 -3.41 -17.66
CA LYS A 109 6.50 -3.88 -18.82
C LYS A 109 7.89 -4.37 -18.44
N ARG A 110 8.50 -3.77 -17.40
CA ARG A 110 9.81 -4.16 -16.85
C ARG A 110 9.81 -5.58 -16.25
N ALA A 111 8.66 -6.14 -15.89
CA ALA A 111 8.56 -7.50 -15.36
C ALA A 111 8.58 -8.59 -16.44
N LYS A 112 8.40 -8.24 -17.72
CA LYS A 112 8.28 -9.19 -18.84
C LYS A 112 9.47 -10.15 -18.91
N ASP A 113 10.70 -9.62 -18.94
CA ASP A 113 11.92 -10.44 -19.04
C ASP A 113 12.08 -11.42 -17.88
N ASN A 114 11.71 -11.00 -16.66
CA ASN A 114 11.76 -11.85 -15.47
C ASN A 114 10.76 -13.01 -15.60
N TYR A 115 9.52 -12.72 -15.99
CA TYR A 115 8.50 -13.75 -16.13
C TYR A 115 8.68 -14.66 -17.35
N GLU A 116 9.27 -14.16 -18.43
CA GLU A 116 9.67 -14.98 -19.57
C GLU A 116 10.77 -15.97 -19.18
N LYS A 117 11.78 -15.53 -18.42
CA LYS A 117 12.81 -16.42 -17.87
C LYS A 117 12.19 -17.44 -16.92
N LEU A 118 11.26 -17.04 -16.05
CA LEU A 118 10.54 -17.97 -15.16
C LEU A 118 9.81 -19.04 -15.96
N ARG A 119 9.14 -18.66 -17.05
CA ARG A 119 8.43 -19.60 -17.93
C ARG A 119 9.37 -20.54 -18.67
N GLN A 120 10.52 -20.06 -19.14
CA GLN A 120 11.48 -20.86 -19.90
C GLN A 120 12.27 -21.83 -19.02
N LEU A 121 12.69 -21.37 -17.84
CA LEU A 121 13.57 -22.13 -16.94
C LEU A 121 12.77 -22.97 -15.91
N GLY A 122 11.51 -22.62 -15.65
CA GLY A 122 10.70 -23.20 -14.58
C GLY A 122 11.10 -22.69 -13.19
N GLU A 123 10.28 -23.00 -12.18
CA GLU A 123 10.40 -22.46 -10.82
C GLU A 123 11.72 -22.81 -10.12
N LEU A 124 12.29 -23.98 -10.41
CA LEU A 124 13.49 -24.50 -9.74
C LEU A 124 14.79 -23.84 -10.23
N LEU A 125 14.86 -23.50 -11.53
CA LEU A 125 16.06 -22.93 -12.14
C LEU A 125 15.99 -21.40 -12.24
N HIS A 126 14.80 -20.82 -12.14
CA HIS A 126 14.62 -19.38 -12.20
C HIS A 126 15.22 -18.67 -10.99
N THR A 127 16.14 -17.75 -11.22
CA THR A 127 16.70 -16.90 -10.17
C THR A 127 15.68 -15.87 -9.73
N LYS A 128 15.16 -16.01 -8.51
CA LYS A 128 14.21 -15.03 -7.94
C LYS A 128 14.90 -13.69 -7.69
N LEU A 129 14.18 -12.60 -7.93
CA LEU A 129 14.64 -11.25 -7.61
C LEU A 129 14.85 -11.11 -6.09
N THR A 130 15.86 -10.34 -5.70
CA THR A 130 16.05 -9.97 -4.30
C THR A 130 15.03 -8.92 -3.87
N THR A 131 14.80 -8.78 -2.57
CA THR A 131 13.92 -7.72 -2.03
C THR A 131 14.32 -6.34 -2.53
N ASP A 132 15.62 -6.03 -2.50
CA ASP A 132 16.16 -4.76 -2.97
C ASP A 132 15.87 -4.52 -4.45
N GLN A 133 15.97 -5.55 -5.31
CA GLN A 133 15.63 -5.44 -6.73
C GLN A 133 14.14 -5.17 -6.95
N VAL A 134 13.27 -5.73 -6.10
CA VAL A 134 11.82 -5.49 -6.17
C VAL A 134 11.50 -4.07 -5.70
N LEU A 135 12.19 -3.56 -4.67
CA LEU A 135 12.05 -2.17 -4.22
C LEU A 135 12.40 -1.16 -5.32
N ASP A 136 13.26 -1.53 -6.30
CA ASP A 136 13.57 -0.66 -7.46
C ASP A 136 12.42 -0.51 -8.46
N TYR A 137 11.31 -1.24 -8.30
CA TYR A 137 10.07 -1.01 -9.06
C TYR A 137 9.22 0.11 -8.44
N LEU A 138 9.44 0.44 -7.17
CA LEU A 138 8.69 1.49 -6.48
C LEU A 138 9.30 2.85 -6.75
N ASN A 139 8.48 3.79 -7.23
CA ASN A 139 8.85 5.19 -7.30
C ASN A 139 8.54 5.88 -5.96
N PRO A 140 9.54 6.40 -5.22
CA PRO A 140 9.32 7.01 -3.91
C PRO A 140 8.30 8.16 -3.94
N LYS A 141 8.25 8.94 -5.04
CA LYS A 141 7.28 10.04 -5.20
C LYS A 141 5.86 9.53 -5.33
N LEU A 142 5.65 8.43 -6.06
CA LEU A 142 4.34 7.82 -6.21
C LEU A 142 3.88 7.09 -4.94
N VAL A 143 4.79 6.47 -4.19
CA VAL A 143 4.46 5.91 -2.86
C VAL A 143 4.00 7.04 -1.91
N TRP A 144 4.68 8.19 -1.95
CA TRP A 144 4.27 9.36 -1.18
C TRP A 144 2.92 9.94 -1.66
N SER A 145 2.66 10.00 -2.98
CA SER A 145 1.36 10.46 -3.48
C SER A 145 0.24 9.49 -3.09
N THR A 146 0.52 8.19 -3.06
CA THR A 146 -0.42 7.14 -2.60
C THR A 146 -0.82 7.36 -1.16
N LEU A 147 0.18 7.58 -0.28
CA LEU A 147 -0.06 7.92 1.12
C LEU A 147 -1.01 9.11 1.27
N LEU A 148 -0.82 10.17 0.47
CA LEU A 148 -1.60 11.40 0.58
C LEU A 148 -3.00 11.27 -0.02
N LYS A 149 -3.15 10.50 -1.11
CA LYS A 149 -4.35 10.52 -1.98
C LYS A 149 -5.28 9.32 -1.83
N SER A 150 -4.81 8.18 -1.31
CA SER A 150 -5.57 6.92 -1.32
C SER A 150 -6.93 6.99 -0.61
N GLU A 151 -7.08 7.87 0.38
CA GLU A 151 -8.30 8.05 1.16
C GLU A 151 -8.92 9.44 0.97
N GLN A 152 -8.43 10.25 0.02
CA GLN A 152 -8.97 11.60 -0.22
C GLN A 152 -10.44 11.53 -0.66
N THR A 153 -11.34 11.75 0.29
CA THR A 153 -12.79 11.87 0.06
C THR A 153 -13.21 13.32 -0.23
N THR A 154 -12.37 14.29 0.14
CA THR A 154 -12.61 15.73 -0.04
C THR A 154 -11.86 16.27 -1.26
N SER A 155 -12.60 16.90 -2.17
CA SER A 155 -12.06 17.59 -3.35
C SER A 155 -11.47 18.97 -3.01
N ILE A 156 -10.62 19.08 -1.99
CA ILE A 156 -9.87 20.32 -1.75
C ILE A 156 -8.76 20.36 -2.81
N LYS A 157 -9.11 20.87 -3.99
CA LYS A 157 -8.17 21.13 -5.09
C LYS A 157 -7.31 22.33 -4.72
N ILE A 158 -6.25 22.08 -3.97
CA ILE A 158 -5.18 23.06 -3.85
C ILE A 158 -4.44 23.02 -5.20
N PRO A 159 -4.33 24.14 -5.93
CA PRO A 159 -3.66 24.17 -7.22
C PRO A 159 -2.15 24.03 -6.99
N GLU A 160 -1.67 22.81 -6.82
CA GLU A 160 -0.25 22.51 -6.94
C GLU A 160 0.10 22.36 -8.41
N LYS A 161 1.07 23.16 -8.88
CA LYS A 161 1.48 23.27 -10.29
C LYS A 161 1.99 21.96 -10.92
N ASP A 162 2.34 20.93 -10.14
CA ASP A 162 3.10 19.78 -10.64
C ASP A 162 2.63 18.39 -10.16
N SER A 163 1.49 18.25 -9.47
CA SER A 163 1.07 16.92 -9.01
C SER A 163 0.23 16.20 -10.07
N SER A 164 0.89 15.41 -10.93
CA SER A 164 0.21 14.35 -11.67
C SER A 164 -0.71 13.61 -10.70
N ASN A 165 -1.99 13.44 -11.04
CA ASN A 165 -2.96 12.80 -10.12
C ASN A 165 -2.76 11.28 -10.00
N GLN A 166 -1.54 10.82 -10.27
CA GLN A 166 -1.13 9.44 -10.30
C GLN A 166 -0.61 9.01 -8.92
N PHE A 167 -1.06 7.83 -8.52
CA PHE A 167 -0.64 7.15 -7.32
C PHE A 167 -0.91 5.65 -7.48
N TYR A 168 -0.23 4.85 -6.68
CA TYR A 168 -0.36 3.40 -6.71
C TYR A 168 -1.67 2.93 -6.07
N ASP A 169 -2.12 1.74 -6.46
CA ASP A 169 -3.16 1.00 -5.75
C ASP A 169 -2.59 0.50 -4.42
N ALA A 170 -2.98 1.16 -3.32
CA ALA A 170 -2.47 0.84 -1.98
C ALA A 170 -2.77 -0.60 -1.56
N ARG A 171 -3.84 -1.20 -2.10
CA ARG A 171 -4.24 -2.60 -1.85
C ARG A 171 -3.11 -3.54 -2.28
N PHE A 172 -2.50 -3.29 -3.43
CA PHE A 172 -1.39 -4.09 -3.94
C PHE A 172 -0.08 -3.74 -3.23
N ILE A 173 0.27 -2.46 -3.13
CA ILE A 173 1.56 -2.04 -2.56
C ILE A 173 1.71 -2.48 -1.10
N LEU A 174 0.67 -2.35 -0.26
CA LEU A 174 0.75 -2.82 1.12
C LEU A 174 1.02 -4.33 1.21
N ARG A 175 0.39 -5.13 0.34
CA ARG A 175 0.61 -6.58 0.28
C ARG A 175 2.01 -6.93 -0.20
N LEU A 176 2.51 -6.20 -1.21
CA LEU A 176 3.90 -6.32 -1.65
C LEU A 176 4.88 -6.02 -0.51
N LEU A 177 4.71 -4.89 0.17
CA LEU A 177 5.59 -4.53 1.29
C LEU A 177 5.55 -5.58 2.41
N ALA A 178 4.38 -6.16 2.68
CA ALA A 178 4.25 -7.23 3.66
C ALA A 178 5.02 -8.49 3.24
N THR A 179 4.98 -8.87 1.95
CA THR A 179 5.65 -10.07 1.45
C THR A 179 7.16 -9.89 1.33
N LEU A 180 7.64 -8.67 1.06
CA LEU A 180 9.08 -8.35 1.09
C LEU A 180 9.70 -8.46 2.49
N LEU A 181 8.88 -8.30 3.53
CA LEU A 181 9.27 -8.42 4.94
C LEU A 181 8.95 -9.80 5.54
N ASP A 182 8.73 -10.81 4.71
CA ASP A 182 8.50 -12.17 5.23
C ASP A 182 9.78 -12.72 5.89
N ASN A 183 9.60 -13.61 6.87
CA ASN A 183 10.70 -14.13 7.67
C ASN A 183 11.81 -14.70 6.75
N HIS A 184 13.07 -14.37 7.04
CA HIS A 184 14.29 -14.76 6.30
C HIS A 184 14.66 -13.94 5.06
N ALA A 185 13.86 -12.95 4.66
CA ALA A 185 14.23 -12.08 3.55
C ALA A 185 15.34 -11.10 3.95
N LYS A 186 16.53 -11.23 3.36
CA LYS A 186 17.58 -10.19 3.49
C LYS A 186 17.11 -8.95 2.74
N MET A 187 17.00 -7.82 3.41
CA MET A 187 16.52 -6.57 2.83
C MET A 187 17.28 -5.38 3.42
N ASN A 188 17.67 -4.44 2.58
CA ASN A 188 18.22 -3.18 3.02
C ASN A 188 17.09 -2.29 3.59
N SER A 189 17.12 -2.11 4.91
CA SER A 189 16.13 -1.36 5.68
C SER A 189 16.12 0.11 5.29
N ARG A 190 17.29 0.71 5.06
CA ARG A 190 17.39 2.10 4.61
C ARG A 190 16.76 2.28 3.23
N LYS A 191 16.91 1.30 2.32
CA LYS A 191 16.25 1.31 1.00
C LYS A 191 14.73 1.22 1.14
N PHE A 192 14.22 0.32 1.98
CA PHE A 192 12.79 0.19 2.26
C PHE A 192 12.18 1.49 2.80
N ILE A 193 12.91 2.20 3.67
CA ILE A 193 12.49 3.51 4.19
C ILE A 193 12.58 4.58 3.10
N ALA A 194 13.66 4.60 2.31
CA ALA A 194 13.88 5.60 1.26
C ALA A 194 12.81 5.56 0.15
N VAL A 195 12.25 4.38 -0.14
CA VAL A 195 11.10 4.24 -1.06
C VAL A 195 9.74 4.59 -0.42
N ASN A 196 9.74 5.10 0.81
CA ASN A 196 8.55 5.43 1.62
C ASN A 196 7.67 4.21 1.96
N GLY A 197 8.21 2.98 1.95
CA GLY A 197 7.44 1.78 2.30
C GLY A 197 6.94 1.81 3.74
N LEU A 198 7.80 2.21 4.67
CA LEU A 198 7.42 2.36 6.09
C LEU A 198 6.45 3.52 6.31
N SER A 199 6.64 4.64 5.60
CA SER A 199 5.73 5.79 5.66
C SER A 199 4.33 5.42 5.19
N LEU A 200 4.20 4.68 4.08
CA LEU A 200 2.91 4.20 3.59
C LEU A 200 2.24 3.28 4.61
N ALA A 201 2.99 2.39 5.25
CA ALA A 201 2.45 1.51 6.28
C ALA A 201 1.89 2.29 7.49
N PHE A 202 2.58 3.34 7.95
CA PHE A 202 2.03 4.21 9.00
C PHE A 202 0.75 4.91 8.56
N ALA A 203 0.73 5.52 7.39
CA ALA A 203 -0.46 6.20 6.89
C ALA A 203 -1.65 5.25 6.67
N ALA A 204 -1.39 4.05 6.16
CA ALA A 204 -2.43 3.04 5.94
C ALA A 204 -3.13 2.56 7.21
N THR A 205 -2.65 2.91 8.40
CA THR A 205 -3.37 2.66 9.67
C THR A 205 -4.58 3.56 9.88
N SER A 206 -4.71 4.67 9.13
CA SER A 206 -5.90 5.54 9.13
C SER A 206 -6.91 5.20 8.04
N PHE A 207 -6.61 4.24 7.15
CA PHE A 207 -7.48 3.89 6.03
C PHE A 207 -8.85 3.38 6.47
N ILE A 208 -9.88 3.57 5.65
CA ILE A 208 -11.27 3.16 5.95
C ILE A 208 -11.38 1.62 5.89
N SER A 209 -10.69 1.01 4.92
CA SER A 209 -10.66 -0.44 4.72
C SER A 209 -9.93 -1.14 5.88
N ARG A 210 -10.67 -1.95 6.66
CA ARG A 210 -10.07 -2.77 7.73
C ARG A 210 -9.00 -3.72 7.18
N SER A 211 -9.18 -4.21 5.95
CA SER A 211 -8.25 -5.15 5.33
C SER A 211 -6.89 -4.53 5.04
N GLU A 212 -6.86 -3.29 4.54
CA GLU A 212 -5.60 -2.55 4.33
C GLU A 212 -4.95 -2.18 5.65
N ARG A 213 -5.73 -1.73 6.65
CA ARG A 213 -5.21 -1.51 8.01
C ARG A 213 -4.56 -2.76 8.58
N CYS A 214 -5.16 -3.94 8.44
CA CYS A 214 -4.56 -5.20 8.90
C CYS A 214 -3.17 -5.41 8.28
N VAL A 215 -3.05 -5.22 6.96
CA VAL A 215 -1.78 -5.39 6.25
C VAL A 215 -0.78 -4.32 6.66
N ALA A 216 -1.22 -3.08 6.87
CA ALA A 216 -0.38 -2.00 7.38
C ALA A 216 0.24 -2.33 8.75
N TYR A 217 -0.57 -2.75 9.72
CA TYR A 217 -0.07 -3.21 11.03
C TYR A 217 0.85 -4.44 10.91
N LEU A 218 0.58 -5.34 9.95
CA LEU A 218 1.45 -6.48 9.67
C LEU A 218 2.82 -6.02 9.15
N VAL A 219 2.87 -5.06 8.22
CA VAL A 219 4.11 -4.46 7.71
C VAL A 219 4.91 -3.83 8.84
N LEU A 220 4.27 -3.00 9.68
CA LEU A 220 4.93 -2.37 10.83
C LEU A 220 5.50 -3.41 11.81
N ARG A 221 4.73 -4.47 12.12
CA ARG A 221 5.18 -5.56 12.98
C ARG A 221 6.36 -6.32 12.37
N ARG A 222 6.27 -6.69 11.09
CA ARG A 222 7.34 -7.43 10.39
C ARG A 222 8.61 -6.61 10.28
N PHE A 223 8.50 -5.32 9.97
CA PHE A 223 9.64 -4.42 9.92
C PHE A 223 10.30 -4.26 11.30
N LEU A 224 9.52 -4.14 12.38
CA LEU A 224 10.08 -4.12 13.74
C LEU A 224 10.83 -5.41 14.06
N LEU A 225 10.27 -6.58 13.71
CA LEU A 225 10.94 -7.87 13.91
C LEU A 225 12.26 -7.94 13.13
N HIS A 226 12.23 -7.57 11.84
CA HIS A 226 13.43 -7.49 10.98
C HIS A 226 14.53 -6.62 11.59
N LEU A 227 14.18 -5.47 12.17
CA LEU A 227 15.16 -4.60 12.84
C LEU A 227 15.71 -5.20 14.14
N THR A 228 14.93 -6.00 14.88
CA THR A 228 15.37 -6.58 16.15
C THR A 228 16.21 -7.84 16.01
N GLU A 229 16.20 -8.47 14.83
CA GLU A 229 17.07 -9.62 14.55
C GLU A 229 18.53 -9.14 14.42
N LEU A 230 19.45 -9.86 15.10
CA LEU A 230 20.80 -9.37 15.40
C LEU A 230 21.73 -9.28 14.18
N ASP A 231 21.43 -9.94 13.06
CA ASP A 231 22.42 -10.21 12.00
C ASP A 231 22.05 -9.74 10.58
N THR A 232 20.89 -9.09 10.39
CA THR A 232 20.33 -8.93 9.04
C THR A 232 20.72 -7.64 8.33
N ASP A 233 20.88 -6.54 9.08
CA ASP A 233 21.17 -5.21 8.51
C ASP A 233 21.64 -4.23 9.61
N SER A 234 22.73 -3.51 9.34
CA SER A 234 23.32 -2.51 10.24
C SER A 234 23.35 -1.16 9.53
N PHE A 235 22.57 -0.21 10.05
CA PHE A 235 22.56 1.17 9.59
C PHE A 235 22.44 2.13 10.78
N PRO A 236 22.98 3.37 10.69
CA PRO A 236 23.13 4.25 11.85
C PRO A 236 21.82 4.57 12.57
N GLU A 237 20.73 4.74 11.82
CA GLU A 237 19.43 5.18 12.32
C GLU A 237 18.57 4.03 12.89
N LYS A 238 19.08 2.79 12.88
CA LYS A 238 18.35 1.56 13.29
C LYS A 238 17.64 1.70 14.63
N CYS A 239 18.34 2.18 15.66
CA CYS A 239 17.79 2.35 17.00
C CYS A 239 16.62 3.35 17.03
N LEU A 240 16.66 4.41 16.22
CA LEU A 240 15.59 5.40 16.14
C LEU A 240 14.32 4.82 15.51
N TYR A 241 14.45 3.94 14.50
CA TYR A 241 13.30 3.26 13.91
C TYR A 241 12.69 2.21 14.84
N ILE A 242 13.52 1.44 15.54
CA ILE A 242 13.05 0.51 16.58
C ILE A 242 12.24 1.29 17.62
N TYR A 243 12.77 2.42 18.09
CA TYR A 243 12.11 3.28 19.05
C TYR A 243 10.78 3.84 18.52
N LEU A 244 10.76 4.39 17.30
CA LEU A 244 9.56 4.93 16.67
C LEU A 244 8.44 3.88 16.59
N LEU A 245 8.78 2.66 16.18
CA LEU A 245 7.84 1.53 16.08
C LEU A 245 7.36 1.06 17.45
N GLN A 246 8.24 1.06 18.46
CA GLN A 246 7.88 0.70 19.83
C GLN A 246 6.92 1.72 20.45
N ILE A 247 7.21 3.02 20.34
CA ILE A 247 6.28 4.08 20.78
C ILE A 247 4.94 3.92 20.08
N PHE A 248 4.97 3.77 18.75
CA PHE A 248 3.73 3.61 17.98
C PHE A 248 2.94 2.42 18.51
N LYS A 249 3.56 1.24 18.64
CA LYS A 249 2.95 0.03 19.18
C LYS A 249 2.34 0.25 20.57
N ASN A 250 3.07 0.93 21.47
CA ASN A 250 2.62 1.23 22.83
C ASN A 250 1.47 2.25 22.87
N SER A 251 1.27 2.99 21.79
CA SER A 251 0.20 3.98 21.63
C SER A 251 -1.09 3.36 21.08
N ILE A 252 -1.07 2.08 20.69
CA ILE A 252 -2.23 1.37 20.16
C ILE A 252 -3.01 0.69 21.28
N GLU A 253 -4.25 1.12 21.48
CA GLU A 253 -5.13 0.58 22.52
C GLU A 253 -5.92 -0.65 22.02
N ASN A 254 -6.44 -0.57 20.79
CA ASN A 254 -7.27 -1.62 20.22
C ASN A 254 -6.60 -2.28 18.99
N PRO A 255 -6.72 -3.62 18.82
CA PRO A 255 -6.20 -4.31 17.64
C PRO A 255 -6.77 -3.75 16.34
N ILE A 256 -5.87 -3.37 15.41
CA ILE A 256 -6.23 -2.83 14.08
C ILE A 256 -7.11 -1.57 14.21
N GLN A 257 -6.90 -0.77 15.26
CA GLN A 257 -7.60 0.49 15.42
C GLN A 257 -7.32 1.41 14.24
N ARG A 258 -8.36 2.13 13.81
CA ARG A 258 -8.22 3.17 12.81
C ARG A 258 -7.69 4.42 13.51
N LEU A 259 -6.52 4.88 13.10
CA LEU A 259 -5.95 6.12 13.63
C LEU A 259 -6.56 7.34 12.92
N PRO A 260 -6.59 8.50 13.59
CA PRO A 260 -6.78 9.77 12.90
C PRO A 260 -5.69 9.99 11.83
N HIS A 261 -6.06 10.56 10.68
CA HIS A 261 -5.10 10.76 9.58
C HIS A 261 -3.92 11.62 10.02
N VAL A 262 -4.16 12.64 10.85
CA VAL A 262 -3.10 13.52 11.35
C VAL A 262 -2.05 12.78 12.18
N VAL A 263 -2.45 11.78 12.97
CA VAL A 263 -1.53 10.96 13.76
C VAL A 263 -0.77 10.00 12.85
N ALA A 264 -1.49 9.30 11.95
CA ALA A 264 -0.87 8.38 11.00
C ALA A 264 0.15 9.08 10.07
N HIS A 265 -0.21 10.26 9.55
CA HIS A 265 0.63 11.08 8.68
C HIS A 265 1.81 11.69 9.44
N PHE A 266 1.65 12.00 10.74
CA PHE A 266 2.76 12.43 11.58
C PHE A 266 3.84 11.35 11.60
N PHE A 267 3.51 10.11 12.00
CA PHE A 267 4.47 8.99 12.02
C PHE A 267 5.09 8.71 10.64
N ALA A 268 4.29 8.83 9.57
CA ALA A 268 4.79 8.66 8.22
C ALA A 268 5.81 9.73 7.81
N ARG A 269 5.63 10.99 8.23
CA ARG A 269 6.61 12.07 8.01
C ARG A 269 7.83 11.92 8.89
N VAL A 270 7.66 11.56 10.17
CA VAL A 270 8.77 11.30 11.08
C VAL A 270 9.70 10.22 10.52
N THR A 271 9.12 9.16 9.93
CA THR A 271 9.88 8.09 9.27
C THR A 271 10.87 8.63 8.25
N LYS A 272 10.47 9.61 7.43
CA LYS A 272 11.33 10.27 6.45
C LYS A 272 12.30 11.26 7.12
N LEU A 273 11.81 12.03 8.09
CA LEU A 273 12.58 13.02 8.83
C LEU A 273 13.79 12.40 9.53
N ILE A 274 13.68 11.17 10.05
CA ILE A 274 14.78 10.46 10.71
C ILE A 274 16.01 10.31 9.79
N LEU A 275 15.82 10.18 8.47
CA LEU A 275 16.93 10.11 7.50
C LEU A 275 17.58 11.46 7.21
N HIS A 276 17.00 12.56 7.70
CA HIS A 276 17.36 13.93 7.37
C HIS A 276 17.61 14.76 8.65
N PRO A 277 18.67 14.44 9.42
CA PRO A 277 19.02 15.19 10.64
C PRO A 277 19.38 16.66 10.40
N GLU A 278 19.67 17.03 9.15
CA GLU A 278 19.89 18.42 8.71
C GLU A 278 18.62 19.28 8.68
N ASP A 279 17.43 18.65 8.71
CA ASP A 279 16.17 19.39 8.71
C ASP A 279 15.95 20.06 10.08
N PRO A 280 15.69 21.38 10.14
CA PRO A 280 15.43 22.08 11.39
C PRO A 280 14.27 21.51 12.24
N VAL A 281 13.34 20.80 11.60
CA VAL A 281 12.20 20.16 12.28
C VAL A 281 12.60 18.86 12.99
N TYR A 282 13.76 18.28 12.65
CA TYR A 282 14.27 17.04 13.24
C TYR A 282 14.34 17.14 14.77
N GLN A 283 15.08 18.12 15.29
CA GLN A 283 15.34 18.21 16.73
C GLN A 283 14.05 18.40 17.55
N PRO A 284 13.13 19.33 17.20
CA PRO A 284 11.89 19.49 17.94
C PRO A 284 11.03 18.23 17.97
N VAL A 285 10.93 17.51 16.85
CA VAL A 285 10.11 16.30 16.71
C VAL A 285 10.72 15.11 17.45
N LEU A 286 12.03 14.86 17.31
CA LEU A 286 12.67 13.78 18.05
C LEU A 286 12.66 14.03 19.55
N SER A 287 12.87 15.29 19.97
CA SER A 287 12.76 15.64 21.40
C SER A 287 11.38 15.32 21.94
N PHE A 288 10.32 15.66 21.21
CA PHE A 288 8.95 15.31 21.60
C PHE A 288 8.74 13.81 21.77
N LEU A 289 9.19 13.02 20.80
CA LEU A 289 9.05 11.56 20.87
C LEU A 289 9.75 11.00 22.11
N LEU A 290 10.95 11.53 22.42
CA LEU A 290 11.76 11.13 23.57
C LEU A 290 11.16 11.49 24.94
N LEU A 291 10.18 12.39 25.01
CA LEU A 291 9.58 12.82 26.29
C LEU A 291 8.58 11.83 26.88
N LYS A 292 7.93 10.99 26.06
CA LYS A 292 6.85 10.10 26.51
C LYS A 292 7.03 8.68 25.99
N PRO A 293 6.68 7.65 26.79
CA PRO A 293 6.79 6.25 26.36
C PRO A 293 5.68 5.82 25.37
N ASN A 294 4.65 6.66 25.20
CA ASN A 294 3.57 6.52 24.25
C ASN A 294 3.07 7.91 23.79
N ILE A 295 2.30 7.92 22.70
CA ILE A 295 1.65 9.11 22.17
C ILE A 295 0.14 8.94 22.35
N ASP A 296 -0.52 10.01 22.75
CA ASP A 296 -1.97 10.06 22.74
C ASP A 296 -2.48 10.13 21.29
N VAL A 297 -3.00 9.01 20.80
CA VAL A 297 -3.51 8.84 19.44
C VAL A 297 -4.84 9.54 19.18
N GLN A 298 -5.49 10.08 20.22
CA GLN A 298 -6.72 10.89 20.09
C GLN A 298 -6.41 12.38 19.89
N ASN A 299 -5.12 12.73 19.81
CA ASN A 299 -4.64 14.09 19.84
C ASN A 299 -3.54 14.30 18.79
N VAL A 300 -3.43 15.54 18.29
CA VAL A 300 -2.40 15.86 17.29
C VAL A 300 -1.01 15.91 17.94
N PRO A 301 -0.04 15.08 17.50
CA PRO A 301 1.29 15.05 18.10
C PRO A 301 2.03 16.38 17.89
N GLU A 302 2.57 16.94 18.97
CA GLU A 302 3.43 18.14 19.01
C GLU A 302 2.98 19.38 18.20
N ILE A 303 1.67 19.53 17.97
CA ILE A 303 1.13 20.60 17.12
C ILE A 303 1.50 22.00 17.62
N TYR A 304 1.41 22.28 18.91
CA TYR A 304 1.59 23.65 19.42
C TYR A 304 3.03 24.12 19.36
N LYS A 305 3.98 23.28 19.74
CA LYS A 305 5.39 23.65 19.73
C LYS A 305 5.87 23.98 18.32
N LEU A 306 5.40 23.22 17.32
CA LEU A 306 5.75 23.46 15.92
C LEU A 306 4.95 24.62 15.30
N LEU A 307 3.63 24.68 15.53
CA LEU A 307 2.76 25.71 14.96
C LEU A 307 3.00 27.11 15.57
N LEU A 308 3.37 27.16 16.85
CA LEU A 308 3.71 28.38 17.58
C LEU A 308 5.22 28.48 17.80
N SER A 309 6.02 27.84 16.94
CA SER A 309 7.48 27.85 17.06
C SER A 309 7.98 29.28 17.20
N SER A 310 8.78 29.48 18.25
CA SER A 310 9.46 30.75 18.56
C SER A 310 10.96 30.67 18.26
N SER A 311 11.38 29.65 17.48
CA SER A 311 12.76 29.48 17.05
C SER A 311 13.23 30.70 16.26
N THR A 312 14.30 31.36 16.72
CA THR A 312 14.83 32.59 16.12
C THR A 312 15.21 32.41 14.65
N GLU A 313 15.72 31.22 14.30
CA GLU A 313 16.24 30.93 12.96
C GLU A 313 15.31 30.04 12.12
N HIS A 314 14.46 29.24 12.76
CA HIS A 314 13.76 28.14 12.07
C HIS A 314 12.23 28.13 12.20
N TYR A 315 11.64 29.15 12.85
CA TYR A 315 10.18 29.21 13.05
C TYR A 315 9.37 29.00 11.76
N ASN A 316 9.80 29.59 10.63
CA ASN A 316 9.08 29.44 9.36
C ASN A 316 9.03 27.99 8.88
N LYS A 317 10.14 27.24 9.00
CA LYS A 317 10.23 25.85 8.55
C LYS A 317 9.42 24.93 9.47
N GLU A 318 9.52 25.11 10.78
CA GLU A 318 8.76 24.35 11.77
C GLU A 318 7.24 24.55 11.62
N ARG A 319 6.81 25.80 11.47
CA ARG A 319 5.40 26.15 11.22
C ARG A 319 4.91 25.59 9.90
N HIS A 320 5.70 25.73 8.83
CA HIS A 320 5.34 25.20 7.52
C HIS A 320 5.17 23.68 7.53
N TRP A 321 6.07 22.94 8.19
CA TRP A 321 5.97 21.49 8.31
C TRP A 321 4.68 21.07 9.05
N CYS A 322 4.34 21.77 10.13
CA CYS A 322 3.13 21.52 10.90
C CYS A 322 1.86 21.83 10.09
N LEU A 323 1.80 23.00 9.44
CA LEU A 323 0.69 23.39 8.57
C LEU A 323 0.52 22.41 7.41
N ARG A 324 1.62 21.94 6.84
CA ARG A 324 1.58 20.94 5.76
C ARG A 324 1.08 19.58 6.25
N LEU A 325 1.47 19.15 7.45
CA LEU A 325 0.92 17.96 8.08
C LEU A 325 -0.60 18.08 8.25
N ILE A 326 -1.09 19.20 8.80
CA ILE A 326 -2.53 19.44 8.99
C ILE A 326 -3.25 19.43 7.64
N LEU A 327 -2.76 20.18 6.67
CA LEU A 327 -3.34 20.29 5.33
C LEU A 327 -3.50 18.92 4.66
N ASP A 328 -2.42 18.14 4.67
CA ASP A 328 -2.37 16.83 4.01
C ASP A 328 -3.10 15.72 4.79
N SER A 329 -3.57 15.99 6.02
CA SER A 329 -4.27 15.02 6.87
C SER A 329 -5.72 15.39 7.18
N LEU A 330 -6.20 16.52 6.70
CA LEU A 330 -7.61 16.90 6.76
C LEU A 330 -8.39 16.20 5.63
N ILE A 331 -8.72 14.92 5.84
CA ILE A 331 -9.33 14.07 4.82
C ILE A 331 -10.82 13.89 5.07
N GLU A 332 -11.22 13.59 6.31
CA GLU A 332 -12.60 13.36 6.70
C GLU A 332 -13.06 14.31 7.82
N PRO A 333 -14.39 14.50 8.02
CA PRO A 333 -14.91 15.41 9.04
C PRO A 333 -14.40 15.11 10.47
N ASN A 334 -14.10 13.85 10.78
CA ASN A 334 -13.58 13.48 12.09
C ASN A 334 -12.15 14.01 12.35
N ASP A 335 -11.34 14.20 11.31
CA ASP A 335 -10.00 14.78 11.45
C ASP A 335 -10.10 16.24 11.94
N TYR A 336 -11.11 16.98 11.49
CA TYR A 336 -11.40 18.33 11.98
C TYR A 336 -11.76 18.34 13.47
N ASN A 337 -12.57 17.38 13.93
CA ASN A 337 -12.97 17.29 15.34
C ASN A 337 -11.76 17.10 16.26
N ILE A 338 -10.76 16.36 15.83
CA ILE A 338 -9.55 16.09 16.62
C ILE A 338 -8.67 17.35 16.72
N LEU A 339 -8.57 18.12 15.63
CA LEU A 339 -7.94 19.43 15.66
C LEU A 339 -8.71 20.39 16.58
N GLN A 340 -10.03 20.47 16.44
CA GLN A 340 -10.89 21.37 17.21
C GLN A 340 -10.87 21.07 18.71
N LYS A 341 -10.97 19.80 19.13
CA LYS A 341 -10.93 19.39 20.54
C LYS A 341 -9.74 20.00 21.27
N ARG A 342 -8.60 20.09 20.59
CA ARG A 342 -7.36 20.61 21.15
C ARG A 342 -7.34 22.14 21.17
N PHE A 343 -7.72 22.81 20.07
CA PHE A 343 -7.80 24.28 20.02
C PHE A 343 -8.82 24.85 21.01
N VAL A 344 -9.99 24.22 21.15
CA VAL A 344 -11.03 24.67 22.09
C VAL A 344 -10.61 24.42 23.54
N SER A 345 -10.06 23.25 23.88
CA SER A 345 -9.61 22.97 25.26
C SER A 345 -8.50 23.90 25.74
N ASN A 346 -7.65 24.41 24.84
CA ASN A 346 -6.61 25.37 25.19
C ASN A 346 -7.15 26.81 25.35
N ASN A 347 -8.16 27.22 24.58
CA ASN A 347 -8.74 28.55 24.73
C ASN A 347 -9.54 28.70 26.05
N PHE A 348 -10.08 27.61 26.60
CA PHE A 348 -10.75 27.62 27.91
C PHE A 348 -9.80 27.52 29.10
N SER A 349 -8.54 27.13 28.91
CA SER A 349 -7.54 27.10 29.99
C SER A 349 -6.69 28.39 30.07
N SER A 350 -6.92 29.33 29.16
CA SER A 350 -6.26 30.64 29.10
C SER A 350 -7.17 31.83 29.47
N PHE A 351 -8.31 31.59 30.12
CA PHE A 351 -9.19 32.61 30.71
C PHE A 351 -9.31 32.45 32.22
#